data_AF-A0A842NMU2-F1
#
_entry.id   AF-A0A842NMU2-F1
#
_cell.length_a   1.000
_cell.length_b   1.000
_cell.length_c   1.000
_cell.angle_alpha   90.00
_cell.angle_beta   90.00
_cell.angle_gamma   90.00
#
_symmetry.space_group_name_H-M   'P 1'
#
loop_
_entity.id
_entity.type
_entity.pdbx_description
1 polymer ?
#
loop_
_entity_poly.entity_id
_entity_poly.type
_entity_poly.pdbx_seq_one_letter_code
_entity_poly.pdbx_strand_id
1 'polypeptide(L)' 'MDAGQRVTKGEMVGTVCNLLGETIQAAEAPFDGVVSFLRVHYSVNAGDTLLWVAEA' A
#
# COMPACT_ATOMS: atom_id res chain seq x y z
N MET A 1 5.80 -4.91 -4.41
CA MET A 1 5.68 -3.45 -4.43
C MET A 1 6.97 -2.91 -3.86
N ASP A 2 7.64 -2.06 -4.63
CA ASP A 2 8.97 -1.55 -4.30
C ASP A 2 8.99 -0.02 -4.40
N ALA A 3 9.88 0.64 -3.64
CA ALA A 3 10.08 2.07 -3.78
C ALA A 3 10.62 2.39 -5.18
N GLY A 4 10.08 3.44 -5.81
CA GLY A 4 10.38 3.79 -7.19
C GLY A 4 9.55 3.05 -8.25
N GLN A 5 8.72 2.09 -7.85
CA GLN A 5 7.81 1.41 -8.77
C GLN A 5 6.68 2.36 -9.23
N ARG A 6 6.37 2.35 -10.53
CA ARG A 6 5.19 3.04 -11.09
C ARG A 6 3.92 2.24 -10.78
N VAL A 7 2.83 2.95 -10.49
CA VAL A 7 1.50 2.38 -10.23
C VAL A 7 0.43 3.15 -10.99
N THR A 8 -0.66 2.46 -11.32
CA THR A 8 -1.84 3.04 -11.98
C THR A 8 -2.98 3.23 -10.98
N LYS A 9 -3.85 4.20 -11.17
CA LYS A 9 -5.06 4.39 -10.36
C LYS A 9 -5.88 3.10 -10.30
N GLY A 10 -6.26 2.70 -9.09
CA GLY A 10 -7.00 1.47 -8.80
C GLY A 10 -6.13 0.21 -8.78
N GLU A 11 -4.83 0.31 -9.05
CA GLU A 11 -3.92 -0.82 -8.93
C GLU A 11 -3.79 -1.25 -7.47
N MET A 12 -3.87 -2.55 -7.22
CA MET A 12 -3.71 -3.11 -5.88
C MET A 12 -2.25 -2.98 -5.43
N VAL A 13 -2.04 -2.22 -4.36
CA VAL A 13 -0.70 -1.91 -3.81
C VAL A 13 -0.41 -2.68 -2.53
N GLY A 14 -1.40 -3.36 -1.97
CA GLY A 14 -1.19 -4.27 -0.85
C GLY A 14 -2.49 -4.72 -0.19
N THR A 15 -2.34 -5.59 0.81
CA THR A 15 -3.44 -6.09 1.63
C THR A 15 -3.05 -6.03 3.10
N VAL A 16 -4.02 -5.71 3.97
CA VAL A 16 -3.90 -5.90 5.42
C VAL A 16 -4.67 -7.18 5.76
N CYS A 17 -4.03 -8.06 6.53
CA CYS A 17 -4.65 -9.27 7.05
C CYS A 17 -4.70 -9.28 8.58
N ASN A 18 -5.62 -10.07 9.13
CA ASN A 18 -5.61 -10.36 10.56
C ASN A 18 -4.53 -11.42 10.89
N LEU A 19 -4.38 -11.76 12.18
CA LEU A 19 -3.39 -12.74 12.64
C LEU A 19 -3.61 -14.17 12.11
N LEU A 20 -4.80 -14.45 11.58
CA LEU A 20 -5.13 -15.73 10.94
C LEU A 20 -4.82 -15.74 9.44
N GLY A 21 -4.37 -14.60 8.89
CA GLY A 21 -4.06 -14.44 7.47
C GLY A 21 -5.27 -14.04 6.60
N GLU A 22 -6.43 -13.80 7.19
CA GLU A 22 -7.61 -13.37 6.45
C GLU A 22 -7.47 -11.90 6.05
N THR A 23 -7.64 -11.59 4.76
CA THR A 23 -7.61 -10.21 4.27
C THR A 23 -8.78 -9.43 4.84
N ILE A 24 -8.47 -8.35 5.58
CA ILE A 24 -9.46 -7.44 6.16
C ILE A 24 -9.54 -6.11 5.40
N GLN A 25 -8.52 -5.78 4.58
CA GLN A 25 -8.50 -4.61 3.72
C GLN A 25 -7.61 -4.84 2.50
N ALA A 26 -8.08 -4.42 1.32
CA ALA A 26 -7.25 -4.20 0.15
C ALA A 26 -6.92 -2.70 0.02
N ALA A 27 -5.68 -2.37 -0.28
CA ALA A 27 -5.23 -1.02 -0.54
C ALA A 27 -4.97 -0.84 -2.04
N GLU A 28 -5.49 0.25 -2.60
CA GLU A 28 -5.38 0.58 -4.01
C GLU A 28 -4.69 1.93 -4.19
N ALA A 29 -3.96 2.09 -5.30
CA ALA A 29 -3.37 3.37 -5.66
C ALA A 29 -4.47 4.40 -5.98
N PRO A 30 -4.51 5.57 -5.33
CA PRO A 30 -5.57 6.55 -5.55
C PRO A 30 -5.47 7.29 -6.89
N PHE A 31 -4.29 7.31 -7.50
CA PHE A 31 -3.97 7.96 -8.77
C PHE A 31 -2.72 7.32 -9.41
N ASP A 32 -2.46 7.65 -10.67
CA ASP A 32 -1.25 7.22 -11.40
C ASP A 32 -0.01 7.92 -10.82
N GLY A 33 1.02 7.17 -10.48
CA GLY A 33 2.20 7.77 -9.83
C GLY A 33 3.33 6.80 -9.58
N VAL A 34 4.18 7.15 -8.61
CA VAL A 34 5.33 6.34 -8.18
C VAL A 34 5.25 6.11 -6.67
N VAL A 35 5.52 4.89 -6.23
CA VAL A 35 5.67 4.56 -4.81
C VAL A 35 6.88 5.28 -4.25
N SER A 36 6.68 6.28 -3.41
CA SER A 36 7.75 7.09 -2.82
C SER A 36 8.18 6.59 -1.44
N PHE A 37 7.31 5.85 -0.77
CA PHE A 37 7.56 5.25 0.54
C PHE A 37 6.76 3.95 0.67
N LEU A 38 7.39 2.93 1.27
CA LEU A 38 6.71 1.72 1.72
C LEU A 38 7.05 1.42 3.18
N ARG A 39 6.05 0.98 3.95
CA ARG A 39 6.28 0.50 5.29
C ARG A 39 7.02 -0.84 5.26
N VAL A 40 8.02 -1.00 6.13
CA VAL A 40 8.81 -2.23 6.28
C VAL A 40 8.41 -3.09 7.49
N HIS A 41 7.66 -2.53 8.45
CA HIS A 41 7.08 -3.28 9.56
C HIS A 41 5.70 -3.81 9.20
N TYR A 42 5.50 -5.13 9.28
CA TYR A 42 4.26 -5.77 8.81
C TYR A 42 3.08 -5.70 9.80
N SER A 43 3.31 -5.28 11.04
CA SER A 43 2.23 -5.01 11.99
C SER A 43 1.79 -3.55 11.87
N VAL A 44 0.48 -3.35 11.72
CA VAL A 44 -0.15 -2.03 11.56
C VAL A 44 -1.41 -1.93 12.41
N ASN A 45 -1.72 -0.72 12.86
CA ASN A 45 -2.99 -0.38 13.49
C ASN A 45 -3.87 0.41 12.52
N ALA A 46 -5.15 0.57 12.86
CA ALA A 46 -6.03 1.46 12.13
C ALA A 46 -5.47 2.90 12.13
N GLY A 47 -5.40 3.52 10.95
CA GLY A 47 -4.84 4.86 10.76
C GLY A 47 -3.34 4.90 10.46
N ASP A 48 -2.63 3.77 10.55
CA ASP A 48 -1.23 3.70 10.12
C ASP A 48 -1.09 3.89 8.61
N THR A 49 -0.11 4.68 8.21
CA THR A 49 0.29 4.80 6.80
C THR A 49 0.90 3.49 6.30
N LEU A 50 0.37 2.95 5.20
CA LEU A 50 0.89 1.74 4.55
C LEU A 50 2.00 2.06 3.52
N LEU A 51 1.70 2.96 2.59
CA LEU A 51 2.62 3.43 1.55
C LEU A 51 2.22 4.84 1.09
N TRP A 52 3.12 5.53 0.40
CA TRP A 52 2.83 6.78 -0.29
C TRP A 52 2.98 6.63 -1.80
N VAL A 53 2.03 7.19 -2.53
CA VAL A 53 2.13 7.40 -3.98
C VAL A 53 2.34 8.90 -4.19
N ALA A 54 3.39 9.25 -4.94
CA ALA A 54 3.66 10.62 -5.37
C ALA A 54 3.33 10.77 -6.85
N GLU A 55 2.87 11.96 -7.25
CA GLU A 55 2.76 12.32 -8.67
C GLU A 55 4.13 12.26 -9.33
N ALA A 56 4.18 11.73 -10.55
CA ALA A 56 5.40 11.55 -11.33
C ALA A 56 5.66 12.74 -12.25
#